data_AF-A0A7S0W1S7-F1
#
_entry.id   AF-A0A7S0W1S7-F1
#
_cell.length_a   1.000
_cell.length_b   1.000
_cell.length_c   1.000
_cell.angle_alpha   90.00
_cell.angle_beta   90.00
_cell.angle_gamma   90.00
#
_symmetry.space_group_name_H-M   'P 1'
#
loop_
_entity.id
_entity.type
_entity.pdbx_description
1 polymer ?
#
loop_
_entity_poly.entity_id
_entity_poly.type
_entity_poly.pdbx_seq_one_letter_code
_entity_poly.pdbx_strand_id
1 'polypeptide(L)'
;GKYTVAVERSGWCWDGESAQQANVGKEDTTRMVFKQGGYQASITSSHEVEVSATPSAGGGAPEVLSLSKGKNSVCLSSSSEYKVDAHECLRFKKPTTFNAATPLSLVAAEGKVRVRVTAPSALPSLALTTTTTDKPVKPGKGKAKDGATVYEMSHWVALGGSSIVAPEAPGSGLLFTPPSAEVRPGGAKGCSKVAADFKTVGGAS
;
A
#
# COMPACT_ATOMS: atom_id res chain seq x y z
N GLY A 1 -21.27 -25.44 -39.26
CA GLY A 1 -19.98 -24.78 -39.54
C GLY A 1 -19.47 -24.18 -38.25
N LYS A 2 -18.16 -24.20 -38.00
CA LYS A 2 -17.56 -23.62 -36.78
C LYS A 2 -17.30 -22.13 -36.98
N TYR A 3 -17.77 -21.31 -36.05
CA TYR A 3 -17.63 -19.86 -36.05
C TYR A 3 -17.11 -19.38 -34.69
N THR A 4 -16.48 -18.21 -34.65
CA THR A 4 -16.17 -17.48 -33.41
C THR A 4 -16.95 -16.19 -33.42
N VAL A 5 -17.73 -15.94 -32.37
CA VAL A 5 -18.46 -14.70 -32.16
C VAL A 5 -17.76 -13.93 -31.05
N ALA A 6 -17.33 -12.71 -31.35
CA ALA A 6 -16.65 -11.84 -30.39
C ALA A 6 -17.40 -10.52 -30.24
N VAL A 7 -17.45 -10.00 -29.02
CA VAL A 7 -17.96 -8.66 -28.72
C VAL A 7 -16.80 -7.75 -28.37
N GLU A 8 -16.59 -6.75 -29.21
CA GLU A 8 -15.55 -5.74 -29.01
C GLU A 8 -16.18 -4.45 -28.48
N ARG A 9 -16.11 -4.27 -27.16
CA ARG A 9 -16.39 -2.98 -26.50
C ARG A 9 -15.21 -2.58 -25.64
N SER A 10 -14.51 -1.52 -26.06
CA SER A 10 -13.45 -0.90 -25.28
C SER A 10 -14.00 -0.32 -23.98
N GLY A 11 -13.28 -0.52 -22.87
CA GLY A 11 -13.65 0.06 -21.58
C GLY A 11 -14.58 -0.81 -20.73
N TRP A 12 -14.93 -2.02 -21.17
CA TRP A 12 -15.73 -2.98 -20.41
C TRP A 12 -14.92 -4.19 -19.99
N CYS A 13 -15.24 -4.70 -18.80
CA CYS A 13 -14.83 -6.03 -18.39
C CYS A 13 -15.97 -7.00 -18.63
N TRP A 14 -15.65 -8.21 -19.09
CA TRP A 14 -16.61 -9.25 -19.39
C TRP A 14 -16.56 -10.34 -18.32
N ASP A 15 -17.73 -10.80 -17.88
CA ASP A 15 -17.86 -12.02 -17.09
C ASP A 15 -17.65 -13.22 -18.03
N GLY A 16 -16.46 -13.80 -18.00
CA GLY A 16 -16.05 -14.87 -18.91
C GLY A 16 -15.39 -14.36 -20.19
N GLU A 17 -15.42 -15.16 -21.26
CA GLU A 17 -14.78 -14.81 -22.52
C GLU A 17 -15.65 -13.86 -23.36
N SER A 18 -15.03 -12.77 -23.85
CA SER A 18 -15.66 -11.86 -24.82
C SER A 18 -15.70 -12.43 -26.24
N ALA A 19 -15.15 -13.63 -26.44
CA ALA A 19 -15.20 -14.41 -27.67
C ALA A 19 -15.61 -15.84 -27.35
N GLN A 20 -16.63 -16.36 -28.04
CA GLN A 20 -17.17 -17.70 -27.85
C GLN A 20 -17.23 -18.43 -29.19
N GLN A 21 -16.89 -19.72 -29.19
CA GLN A 21 -17.02 -20.57 -30.36
C GLN A 21 -18.44 -21.13 -30.48
N ALA A 22 -18.95 -21.23 -31.72
CA ALA A 22 -20.28 -21.77 -32.00
C ALA A 22 -20.24 -22.68 -33.23
N ASN A 23 -20.81 -23.88 -33.14
CA ASN A 23 -20.97 -24.77 -34.29
C ASN A 23 -22.41 -24.73 -34.85
N VAL A 24 -22.64 -23.81 -35.77
CA VAL A 24 -23.94 -23.59 -36.41
C VAL A 24 -24.38 -24.85 -37.15
N GLY A 25 -25.53 -25.41 -36.74
CA GLY A 25 -26.11 -26.64 -37.29
C GLY A 25 -25.90 -27.90 -36.44
N LYS A 26 -25.11 -27.84 -35.36
CA LYS A 26 -24.96 -28.93 -34.38
C LYS A 26 -25.30 -28.52 -32.95
N GLU A 27 -25.11 -27.25 -32.61
CA GLU A 27 -25.33 -26.70 -31.27
C GLU A 27 -26.44 -25.64 -31.31
N ASP A 28 -27.14 -25.47 -30.18
CA ASP A 28 -28.09 -24.38 -29.98
C ASP A 28 -27.33 -23.06 -29.80
N THR A 29 -27.22 -22.30 -30.88
CA THR A 29 -26.48 -21.02 -30.90
C THR A 29 -27.28 -19.85 -30.33
N THR A 30 -28.52 -20.06 -29.84
CA THR A 30 -29.35 -18.99 -29.26
C THR A 30 -28.98 -18.63 -27.82
N ARG A 31 -28.09 -19.41 -27.19
CA ARG A 31 -27.70 -19.27 -25.77
C ARG A 31 -26.37 -18.54 -25.55
N MET A 32 -25.80 -17.92 -26.58
CA MET A 32 -24.56 -17.13 -26.42
C MET A 32 -24.88 -15.86 -25.63
N VAL A 33 -24.36 -15.77 -24.41
CA VAL A 33 -24.55 -14.63 -23.51
C VAL A 33 -23.20 -14.00 -23.23
N PHE A 34 -23.10 -12.71 -23.53
CA PHE A 34 -21.95 -11.87 -23.15
C PHE A 34 -22.42 -10.93 -22.05
N LYS A 35 -21.89 -11.11 -20.83
CA LYS A 35 -22.31 -10.33 -19.67
C LYS A 35 -21.21 -9.35 -19.30
N GLN A 36 -21.56 -8.07 -19.25
CA GLN A 36 -20.65 -7.04 -18.73
C GLN A 36 -20.46 -7.27 -17.22
N GLY A 37 -19.22 -7.51 -16.80
CA GLY A 37 -18.83 -7.67 -15.41
C GLY A 37 -18.35 -6.37 -14.75
N GLY A 38 -17.99 -5.35 -15.55
CA GLY A 38 -17.57 -4.06 -15.02
C GLY A 38 -17.03 -3.08 -16.05
N TYR A 39 -16.32 -2.07 -15.57
CA TYR A 39 -15.69 -1.01 -16.35
C TYR A 39 -14.17 -1.10 -16.24
N GLN A 40 -13.51 -1.17 -17.38
CA GLN A 40 -12.06 -1.25 -17.44
C GLN A 40 -11.46 0.14 -17.20
N ALA A 41 -10.62 0.27 -16.18
CA ALA A 41 -9.89 1.48 -15.86
C ALA A 41 -8.38 1.29 -16.08
N SER A 42 -7.73 2.30 -16.64
CA SER A 42 -6.28 2.32 -16.85
C SER A 42 -5.58 3.09 -15.74
N ILE A 43 -4.75 2.41 -14.96
CA ILE A 43 -4.01 3.03 -13.84
C ILE A 43 -2.52 2.81 -14.03
N THR A 44 -1.74 3.89 -14.10
CA THR A 44 -0.29 3.83 -14.12
C THR A 44 0.26 4.09 -12.73
N SER A 45 0.94 3.10 -12.13
CA SER A 45 1.55 3.24 -10.81
C SER A 45 3.07 3.32 -10.89
N SER A 46 3.65 4.25 -10.16
CA SER A 46 5.11 4.37 -9.99
C SER A 46 5.74 3.19 -9.23
N HIS A 47 4.95 2.50 -8.40
CA HIS A 47 5.39 1.41 -7.52
C HIS A 47 4.35 0.29 -7.50
N GLU A 48 4.77 -0.94 -7.22
CA GLU A 48 3.83 -1.99 -6.81
C GLU A 48 3.16 -1.55 -5.51
N VAL A 49 1.83 -1.64 -5.41
CA VAL A 49 1.05 -1.15 -4.26
C VAL A 49 -0.38 -1.70 -4.26
N GLU A 50 -0.93 -1.92 -3.08
CA GLU A 50 -2.36 -2.15 -2.91
C GLU A 50 -3.06 -0.83 -2.59
N VAL A 51 -4.19 -0.56 -3.23
CA VAL A 51 -5.00 0.63 -2.96
C VAL A 51 -6.45 0.24 -2.74
N SER A 52 -7.16 1.00 -1.93
CA SER A 52 -8.60 0.85 -1.73
C SER A 52 -9.34 1.89 -2.55
N ALA A 53 -10.17 1.46 -3.49
CA ALA A 53 -10.98 2.30 -4.35
C ALA A 53 -12.45 2.26 -3.88
N THR A 54 -12.93 3.32 -3.25
CA THR A 54 -14.30 3.43 -2.75
C THR A 54 -15.18 4.21 -3.72
N PRO A 55 -16.29 3.68 -4.22
CA PRO A 55 -17.22 4.44 -5.05
C PRO A 55 -17.72 5.69 -4.31
N SER A 56 -17.61 6.86 -4.94
CA SER A 56 -18.03 8.15 -4.35
C SER A 56 -19.55 8.30 -4.36
N ALA A 57 -20.24 7.59 -5.25
CA ALA A 57 -21.69 7.55 -5.36
C ALA A 57 -22.22 6.14 -5.08
N GLY A 58 -23.40 6.05 -4.45
CA GLY A 58 -24.12 4.78 -4.28
C GLY A 58 -23.69 3.92 -3.10
N GLY A 59 -22.79 4.39 -2.22
CA GLY A 59 -22.46 3.72 -0.95
C GLY A 59 -21.83 2.33 -1.10
N GLY A 60 -21.19 2.06 -2.24
CA GLY A 60 -20.56 0.77 -2.51
C GLY A 60 -19.39 0.47 -1.58
N ALA A 61 -19.13 -0.82 -1.36
CA ALA A 61 -17.98 -1.26 -0.57
C ALA A 61 -16.67 -0.87 -1.26
N PRO A 62 -15.60 -0.57 -0.50
CA PRO A 62 -14.28 -0.34 -1.07
C PRO A 62 -13.76 -1.56 -1.83
N GLU A 63 -13.29 -1.35 -3.05
CA GLU A 63 -12.66 -2.36 -3.90
C GLU A 63 -11.14 -2.34 -3.66
N VAL A 64 -10.54 -3.50 -3.36
CA VAL A 64 -9.09 -3.61 -3.16
C VAL A 64 -8.42 -3.89 -4.50
N LEU A 65 -7.54 -2.98 -4.94
CA LEU A 65 -6.82 -3.06 -6.20
C LEU A 65 -5.34 -3.31 -5.96
N SER A 66 -4.84 -4.45 -6.44
CA SER A 66 -3.41 -4.76 -6.48
C SER A 66 -2.79 -4.21 -7.76
N LEU A 67 -1.97 -3.17 -7.63
CA LEU A 67 -1.32 -2.50 -8.76
C LEU A 67 0.15 -2.92 -8.85
N SER A 68 0.57 -3.32 -10.03
CA SER A 68 1.98 -3.48 -10.39
C SER A 68 2.62 -2.14 -10.76
N LYS A 69 3.96 -2.07 -10.73
CA LYS A 69 4.67 -0.91 -11.27
C LYS A 69 4.45 -0.82 -12.78
N GLY A 70 4.09 0.36 -13.27
CA GLY A 70 3.78 0.62 -14.67
C GLY A 70 2.27 0.66 -14.92
N LYS A 71 1.85 0.28 -16.13
CA LYS A 71 0.45 0.32 -16.55
C LYS A 71 -0.30 -0.89 -16.00
N ASN A 72 -1.48 -0.64 -15.44
CA ASN A 72 -2.42 -1.63 -14.95
C ASN A 72 -3.76 -1.42 -15.63
N SER A 73 -4.44 -2.52 -15.92
CA SER A 73 -5.82 -2.55 -16.37
C SER A 73 -6.63 -3.24 -15.29
N VAL A 74 -7.52 -2.51 -14.63
CA VAL A 74 -8.35 -3.03 -13.54
C VAL A 74 -9.82 -2.95 -13.92
N CYS A 75 -10.65 -3.80 -13.32
CA CYS A 75 -12.09 -3.82 -13.51
C CYS A 75 -12.78 -3.21 -12.30
N LEU A 76 -13.52 -2.13 -12.51
CA LEU A 76 -14.33 -1.45 -11.50
C LEU A 76 -15.78 -1.90 -11.62
N SER A 77 -16.47 -2.04 -10.48
CA SER A 77 -17.88 -2.48 -10.48
C SER A 77 -18.85 -1.44 -11.06
N SER A 78 -18.46 -0.16 -11.10
CA SER A 78 -19.29 0.94 -11.58
C SER A 78 -18.51 1.92 -12.45
N SER A 79 -19.24 2.71 -13.25
CA SER A 79 -18.68 3.83 -14.02
C SER A 79 -18.54 5.13 -13.22
N SER A 80 -18.91 5.10 -11.93
CA SER A 80 -18.88 6.27 -11.07
C SER A 80 -17.46 6.74 -10.76
N GLU A 81 -17.33 7.90 -10.11
CA GLU A 81 -16.05 8.34 -9.57
C GLU A 81 -15.72 7.54 -8.31
N TYR A 82 -14.48 7.08 -8.19
CA TYR A 82 -13.92 6.35 -7.06
C TYR A 82 -12.95 7.22 -6.31
N LYS A 83 -12.96 7.11 -4.98
CA LYS A 83 -11.92 7.62 -4.10
C LYS A 83 -10.87 6.53 -3.83
N VAL A 84 -9.62 6.79 -4.18
CA VAL A 84 -8.45 5.93 -3.96
C VAL A 84 -7.73 6.35 -2.70
N ASP A 85 -7.77 5.50 -1.69
CA ASP A 85 -6.93 5.60 -0.51
C ASP A 85 -5.76 4.61 -0.63
N ALA A 86 -4.54 5.11 -0.44
CA ALA A 86 -3.35 4.26 -0.44
C ALA A 86 -3.39 3.31 0.75
N HIS A 87 -3.02 2.05 0.57
CA HIS A 87 -2.73 1.18 1.71
C HIS A 87 -1.59 1.82 2.52
N GLU A 88 -1.57 1.60 3.85
CA GLU A 88 -0.84 2.35 4.90
C GLU A 88 0.69 2.57 4.73
N CYS A 89 1.26 2.11 3.62
CA CYS A 89 2.67 2.04 3.31
C CYS A 89 3.20 3.21 2.47
N LEU A 90 2.42 3.72 1.53
CA LEU A 90 2.86 4.74 0.57
C LEU A 90 1.92 5.94 0.64
N ARG A 91 2.48 7.14 0.44
CA ARG A 91 1.69 8.36 0.23
C ARG A 91 1.85 8.84 -1.20
N PHE A 92 0.74 9.08 -1.87
CA PHE A 92 0.74 9.60 -3.23
C PHE A 92 0.73 11.13 -3.25
N LYS A 93 1.35 11.73 -4.28
CA LYS A 93 1.44 13.19 -4.44
C LYS A 93 0.10 13.82 -4.84
N LYS A 94 -0.69 13.10 -5.66
CA LYS A 94 -1.99 13.44 -6.27
C LYS A 94 -2.59 12.14 -6.85
N PRO A 95 -3.84 12.13 -7.34
CA PRO A 95 -5.10 12.50 -6.70
C PRO A 95 -5.76 11.30 -6.01
N THR A 96 -6.70 11.60 -5.11
CA THR A 96 -7.48 10.63 -4.34
C THR A 96 -8.75 10.22 -5.08
N THR A 97 -9.09 10.75 -6.26
CA THR A 97 -10.29 10.32 -7.02
C THR A 97 -10.01 10.06 -8.50
N PHE A 98 -10.79 9.16 -9.13
CA PHE A 98 -10.74 8.85 -10.56
C PHE A 98 -12.02 8.14 -11.05
N ASN A 99 -12.24 8.07 -12.36
CA ASN A 99 -13.29 7.25 -12.96
C ASN A 99 -12.72 6.36 -14.07
N ALA A 100 -13.46 5.32 -14.48
CA ALA A 100 -12.99 4.36 -15.49
C ALA A 100 -12.67 4.99 -16.86
N ALA A 101 -13.30 6.11 -17.20
CA ALA A 101 -13.13 6.78 -18.49
C ALA A 101 -11.80 7.52 -18.63
N THR A 102 -11.13 7.87 -17.51
CA THR A 102 -9.93 8.70 -17.52
C THR A 102 -8.74 7.94 -16.95
N PRO A 103 -7.60 7.84 -17.66
CA PRO A 103 -6.41 7.22 -17.12
C PRO A 103 -5.91 7.91 -15.84
N LEU A 104 -5.65 7.13 -14.80
CA LEU A 104 -5.11 7.62 -13.52
C LEU A 104 -3.58 7.39 -13.46
N SER A 105 -2.83 8.37 -12.95
CA SER A 105 -1.41 8.21 -12.64
C SER A 105 -1.17 8.36 -11.13
N LEU A 106 -0.71 7.28 -10.50
CA LEU A 106 -0.38 7.21 -9.09
C LEU A 106 1.13 7.29 -8.89
N VAL A 107 1.58 8.46 -8.44
CA VAL A 107 2.98 8.74 -8.14
C VAL A 107 3.17 8.80 -6.64
N ALA A 108 3.83 7.79 -6.08
CA ALA A 108 4.15 7.76 -4.67
C ALA A 108 5.27 8.78 -4.39
N ALA A 109 5.10 9.57 -3.34
CA ALA A 109 6.02 10.62 -2.90
C ALA A 109 6.81 10.17 -1.68
N GLU A 110 6.17 9.51 -0.73
CA GLU A 110 6.78 9.06 0.52
C GLU A 110 6.44 7.60 0.78
N GLY A 111 7.33 6.92 1.50
CA GLY A 111 7.08 5.58 2.05
C GLY A 111 7.27 5.55 3.55
N LYS A 112 6.46 4.73 4.22
CA LYS A 112 6.48 4.53 5.66
C LYS A 112 7.65 3.63 6.03
N VAL A 113 8.50 4.12 6.92
CA VAL A 113 9.62 3.37 7.48
C VAL A 113 9.25 2.92 8.89
N ARG A 114 9.52 1.65 9.21
CA ARG A 114 9.29 1.09 10.56
C ARG A 114 10.60 0.91 11.30
N VAL A 115 10.61 1.31 12.56
CA VAL A 115 11.74 1.18 13.47
C VAL A 115 11.28 0.41 14.70
N ARG A 116 12.12 -0.50 15.18
CA ARG A 116 11.88 -1.26 16.40
C ARG A 116 12.87 -0.86 17.47
N VAL A 117 12.39 -0.68 18.69
CA VAL A 117 13.21 -0.50 19.88
C VAL A 117 12.85 -1.58 20.90
N THR A 118 13.85 -2.30 21.41
CA THR A 118 13.68 -3.34 22.43
C THR A 118 14.39 -2.92 23.70
N ALA A 119 13.65 -2.89 24.81
CA ALA A 119 14.12 -2.50 26.13
C ALA A 119 13.76 -3.54 27.21
N PRO A 120 14.51 -3.67 28.32
CA PRO A 120 14.18 -4.62 29.38
C PRO A 120 12.90 -4.27 30.14
N SER A 121 12.50 -2.99 30.13
CA SER A 121 11.31 -2.48 30.82
C SER A 121 10.67 -1.34 30.02
N ALA A 122 9.52 -0.87 30.51
CA ALA A 122 8.80 0.21 29.85
C ALA A 122 9.58 1.55 29.94
N LEU A 123 9.77 2.19 28.78
CA LEU A 123 10.38 3.50 28.60
C LEU A 123 9.30 4.56 28.30
N PRO A 124 8.80 5.30 29.31
CA PRO A 124 7.78 6.33 29.12
C PRO A 124 8.31 7.56 28.36
N SER A 125 9.61 7.82 28.41
CA SER A 125 10.28 8.94 27.74
C SER A 125 10.90 8.58 26.39
N LEU A 126 10.67 7.36 25.87
CA LEU A 126 11.22 6.94 24.58
C LEU A 126 10.71 7.84 23.45
N ALA A 127 11.63 8.30 22.62
CA ALA A 127 11.36 9.04 21.40
C ALA A 127 12.37 8.63 20.32
N LEU A 128 12.02 8.89 19.05
CA LEU A 128 12.92 8.69 17.92
C LEU A 128 13.15 10.04 17.24
N THR A 129 14.39 10.51 17.28
CA THR A 129 14.80 11.67 16.48
C THR A 129 15.08 11.22 15.05
N THR A 130 14.66 12.03 14.09
CA THR A 130 14.80 11.72 12.67
C THR A 130 15.27 12.95 11.90
N THR A 131 16.06 12.76 10.85
CA THR A 131 16.50 13.87 10.00
C THR A 131 15.42 14.40 9.05
N THR A 132 14.26 13.73 8.97
CA THR A 132 13.16 14.14 8.08
C THR A 132 12.05 14.93 8.79
N THR A 133 12.07 14.99 10.14
CA THR A 133 11.05 15.70 10.92
C THR A 133 11.65 16.42 12.11
N ASP A 134 11.32 17.69 12.29
CA ASP A 134 11.79 18.50 13.43
C ASP A 134 11.26 18.00 14.78
N LYS A 135 10.12 17.30 14.76
CA LYS A 135 9.49 16.76 15.97
C LYS A 135 9.91 15.31 16.17
N PRO A 136 10.32 14.91 17.39
CA PRO A 136 10.56 13.51 17.71
C PRO A 136 9.30 12.67 17.49
N VAL A 137 9.48 11.50 16.89
CA VAL A 137 8.41 10.52 16.74
C VAL A 137 8.23 9.86 18.10
N LYS A 138 7.00 9.82 18.61
CA LYS A 138 6.69 9.12 19.87
C LYS A 138 6.26 7.69 19.59
N PRO A 139 6.67 6.71 20.42
CA PRO A 139 6.22 5.35 20.27
C PRO A 139 4.75 5.20 20.64
N GLY A 140 4.12 4.16 20.09
CA GLY A 140 2.88 3.63 20.64
C GLY A 140 3.09 2.93 21.98
N LYS A 141 2.05 2.26 22.49
CA LYS A 141 2.19 1.41 23.69
C LYS A 141 3.19 0.28 23.40
N GLY A 142 4.21 0.18 24.24
CA GLY A 142 5.16 -0.94 24.21
C GLY A 142 4.43 -2.26 24.45
N LYS A 143 4.85 -3.31 23.75
CA LYS A 143 4.31 -4.67 23.88
C LYS A 143 5.30 -5.52 24.66
N ALA A 144 4.84 -6.15 25.74
CA ALA A 144 5.63 -7.14 26.45
C ALA A 144 5.86 -8.36 25.54
N LYS A 145 7.12 -8.75 25.37
CA LYS A 145 7.53 -9.90 24.56
C LYS A 145 8.82 -10.48 25.11
N ASP A 146 8.81 -11.77 25.45
CA ASP A 146 9.99 -12.53 25.87
C ASP A 146 10.79 -11.87 27.02
N GLY A 147 10.08 -11.31 28.02
CA GLY A 147 10.70 -10.63 29.16
C GLY A 147 11.24 -9.21 28.85
N ALA A 148 11.00 -8.69 27.65
CA ALA A 148 11.34 -7.34 27.23
C ALA A 148 10.08 -6.55 26.83
N THR A 149 10.24 -5.24 26.67
CA THR A 149 9.24 -4.34 26.08
C THR A 149 9.70 -3.94 24.68
N VAL A 150 8.86 -4.21 23.69
CA VAL A 150 9.11 -3.90 22.27
C VAL A 150 8.24 -2.74 21.83
N TYR A 151 8.87 -1.73 21.26
CA TYR A 151 8.24 -0.55 20.67
C TYR A 151 8.39 -0.59 19.17
N GLU A 152 7.29 -0.39 18.45
CA GLU A 152 7.31 -0.17 17.02
C GLU A 152 6.87 1.26 16.70
N MET A 153 7.69 1.93 15.91
CA MET A 153 7.54 3.33 15.55
C MET A 153 7.59 3.45 14.05
N SER A 154 6.97 4.49 13.50
CA SER A 154 7.04 4.74 12.07
C SER A 154 7.01 6.20 11.72
N HIS A 155 7.70 6.56 10.65
CA HIS A 155 7.67 7.90 10.09
C HIS A 155 7.76 7.83 8.56
N TRP A 156 7.46 8.95 7.91
CA TRP A 156 7.45 9.07 6.46
C TRP A 156 8.79 9.59 5.98
N VAL A 157 9.30 8.97 4.91
CA VAL A 157 10.53 9.38 4.24
C VAL A 157 10.25 9.46 2.74
N ALA A 158 10.77 10.48 2.08
CA ALA A 158 10.64 10.65 0.64
C ALA A 158 11.21 9.42 -0.10
N LEU A 159 10.51 8.96 -1.14
CA LEU A 159 10.98 7.85 -1.96
C LEU A 159 12.24 8.26 -2.73
N GLY A 160 13.27 7.40 -2.70
CA GLY A 160 14.61 7.71 -3.20
C GLY A 160 15.51 8.46 -2.21
N GLY A 161 14.95 8.95 -1.10
CA GLY A 161 15.70 9.54 0.00
C GLY A 161 16.04 8.53 1.11
N SER A 162 16.65 9.05 2.16
CA SER A 162 16.92 8.33 3.41
C SER A 162 16.65 9.23 4.62
N SER A 163 16.55 8.61 5.80
CA SER A 163 16.56 9.31 7.07
C SER A 163 17.57 8.66 7.99
N ILE A 164 18.26 9.45 8.80
CA ILE A 164 18.94 8.93 9.98
C ILE A 164 17.90 8.89 11.10
N VAL A 165 17.86 7.80 11.86
CA VAL A 165 16.99 7.62 13.01
C VAL A 165 17.83 7.26 14.24
N ALA A 166 17.55 7.92 15.37
CA ALA A 166 18.24 7.67 16.63
C ALA A 166 17.21 7.62 17.78
N PRO A 167 17.16 6.51 18.54
CA PRO A 167 16.30 6.41 19.71
C PRO A 167 16.92 7.16 20.90
N GLU A 168 16.06 7.82 21.66
CA GLU A 168 16.44 8.56 22.87
C GLU A 168 15.44 8.25 23.97
N ALA A 169 15.93 8.03 25.19
CA ALA A 169 15.09 7.86 26.37
C ALA A 169 15.65 8.72 27.52
N PRO A 170 15.40 10.04 27.50
CA PRO A 170 15.91 10.96 28.51
C PRO A 170 15.54 10.49 29.93
N GLY A 171 16.50 10.58 30.85
CA GLY A 171 16.34 10.19 32.25
C GLY A 171 16.41 8.69 32.55
N SER A 172 16.56 7.83 31.53
CA SER A 172 16.66 6.36 31.73
C SER A 172 18.09 5.86 32.00
N GLY A 173 19.12 6.64 31.63
CA GLY A 173 20.52 6.19 31.66
C GLY A 173 20.84 5.06 30.68
N LEU A 174 19.93 4.71 29.78
CA LEU A 174 20.12 3.64 28.80
C LEU A 174 20.78 4.18 27.53
N LEU A 175 21.69 3.37 26.98
CA LEU A 175 22.25 3.59 25.65
C LEU A 175 21.57 2.65 24.65
N PHE A 176 21.60 2.99 23.37
CA PHE A 176 21.02 2.17 22.31
C PHE A 176 22.11 1.66 21.37
N THR A 177 21.97 0.40 20.95
CA THR A 177 22.85 -0.25 19.99
C THR A 177 22.03 -0.71 18.78
N PRO A 178 22.35 -0.23 17.56
CA PRO A 178 23.30 0.85 17.29
C PRO A 178 22.82 2.21 17.84
N PRO A 179 23.66 3.25 17.97
CA PRO A 179 23.21 4.56 18.46
C PRO A 179 22.32 5.30 17.43
N SER A 180 22.50 5.02 16.14
CA SER A 180 21.65 5.50 15.06
C SER A 180 21.71 4.53 13.87
N ALA A 181 20.77 4.67 12.94
CA ALA A 181 20.77 3.93 11.70
C ALA A 181 20.26 4.80 10.55
N GLU A 182 20.82 4.62 9.35
CA GLU A 182 20.23 5.17 8.13
C GLU A 182 19.16 4.21 7.61
N VAL A 183 17.95 4.74 7.41
CA VAL A 183 16.79 3.98 6.94
C VAL A 183 16.26 4.53 5.63
N ARG A 184 15.76 3.63 4.78
CA ARG A 184 15.17 3.94 3.47
C ARG A 184 13.81 3.28 3.34
N PRO A 185 12.83 3.90 2.66
CA PRO A 185 11.58 3.24 2.32
C PRO A 185 11.80 2.02 1.43
N GLY A 186 11.24 0.87 1.80
CA GLY A 186 11.39 -0.37 1.03
C GLY A 186 10.30 -0.61 -0.04
N GLY A 187 9.54 0.41 -0.44
CA GLY A 187 8.36 0.25 -1.31
C GLY A 187 7.23 -0.57 -0.66
N ALA A 188 6.21 -1.00 -1.42
CA ALA A 188 5.05 -1.72 -0.85
C ALA A 188 5.41 -3.02 -0.12
N LYS A 189 6.34 -3.82 -0.65
CA LYS A 189 6.83 -5.06 -0.02
C LYS A 189 7.77 -4.81 1.17
N GLY A 190 8.26 -3.58 1.34
CA GLY A 190 9.17 -3.19 2.42
C GLY A 190 8.46 -2.68 3.66
N CYS A 191 7.18 -2.33 3.59
CA CYS A 191 6.49 -1.68 4.72
C CYS A 191 6.19 -2.57 5.91
N SER A 192 6.17 -3.90 5.75
CA SER A 192 6.05 -4.83 6.87
C SER A 192 7.40 -5.11 7.53
N LYS A 193 8.52 -4.74 6.88
CA LYS A 193 9.87 -4.98 7.38
C LYS A 193 10.29 -3.85 8.31
N VAL A 194 10.91 -4.24 9.42
CA VAL A 194 11.62 -3.31 10.31
C VAL A 194 12.89 -2.87 9.59
N ALA A 195 13.03 -1.57 9.34
CA ALA A 195 14.17 -1.00 8.64
C ALA A 195 15.38 -0.81 9.57
N ALA A 196 15.14 -0.61 10.87
CA ALA A 196 16.16 -0.54 11.90
C ALA A 196 15.65 -1.13 13.22
N ASP A 197 16.50 -1.91 13.89
CA ASP A 197 16.23 -2.53 15.18
C ASP A 197 17.28 -2.03 16.18
N PHE A 198 16.79 -1.48 17.29
CA PHE A 198 17.59 -0.90 18.36
C PHE A 198 17.37 -1.69 19.64
N LYS A 199 18.47 -1.99 20.33
CA LYS A 199 18.41 -2.62 21.65
C LYS A 199 19.03 -1.70 22.68
N THR A 200 18.38 -1.57 23.83
CA THR A 200 19.00 -0.85 24.95
C THR A 200 20.13 -1.70 25.53
N VAL A 201 21.25 -1.06 25.83
CA VAL A 201 22.32 -1.62 26.66
C VAL A 201 22.43 -0.78 27.93
N GLY A 202 22.74 -1.42 29.06
CA GLY A 202 22.95 -0.71 30.32
C GLY A 202 24.04 0.34 30.12
N GLY A 203 23.74 1.61 30.35
CA GLY A 203 24.75 2.65 30.38
C GLY A 203 25.68 2.38 31.55
N ALA A 204 26.99 2.38 31.30
CA ALA A 204 27.96 2.41 32.38
C ALA A 204 27.74 3.73 33.15
N SER A 205 27.25 3.61 34.37
CA SER A 205 27.28 4.67 35.38
C SER A 205 28.70 4.92 35.86
#